data_AF-A0A951ZKR1-F1
#
_entry.id   AF-A0A951ZKR1-F1
#
_cell.length_a   1.000
_cell.length_b   1.000
_cell.length_c   1.000
_cell.angle_alpha   90.00
_cell.angle_beta   90.00
_cell.angle_gamma   90.00
#
_symmetry.space_group_name_H-M   'P 1'
#
loop_
_entity.id
_entity.type
_entity.pdbx_description
1 polymer ?
#
loop_
_entity_poly.entity_id
_entity_poly.type
_entity_poly.pdbx_seq_one_letter_code
_entity_poly.pdbx_strand_id
1 'polypeptide(L)' 'MYRTHTCGELRQNNAGETVRLAGWVQRTRDLGGMTFLDLRDRYGITQLTFSMDEQPELCKKARKLGREYVIQIEGKV' A
#
# COMPACT_ATOMS: atom_id res chain seq x y z
N MET A 1 -17.79 -2.02 0.21
CA MET A 1 -17.04 -1.02 0.99
C MET A 1 -15.61 -0.96 0.45
N TYR A 2 -15.01 0.23 0.27
CA TYR A 2 -13.69 0.36 -0.37
C TYR A 2 -12.50 0.07 0.56
N ARG A 3 -12.70 0.11 1.89
CA ARG A 3 -11.68 -0.18 2.89
C ARG A 3 -12.30 -0.94 4.06
N THR A 4 -11.51 -1.81 4.70
CA THR A 4 -11.82 -2.43 5.99
C THR A 4 -11.23 -1.60 7.12
N HIS A 5 -10.06 -0.98 6.87
CA HIS A 5 -9.30 -0.21 7.84
C HIS A 5 -8.87 1.15 7.26
N THR A 6 -8.62 2.14 8.12
CA THR A 6 -7.94 3.41 7.78
C THR A 6 -6.42 3.24 7.75
N CYS A 7 -5.71 4.17 7.11
CA CYS A 7 -4.24 4.14 7.05
C CYS A 7 -3.57 4.47 8.41
N GLY A 8 -4.34 4.82 9.44
CA GLY A 8 -3.84 5.17 10.77
C GLY A 8 -4.18 4.15 11.87
N GLU A 9 -4.94 3.09 11.58
CA GLU A 9 -5.47 2.21 12.62
C GLU A 9 -4.74 0.87 12.79
N LEU A 10 -3.94 0.44 11.80
CA LEU A 10 -3.22 -0.83 11.91
C LEU A 10 -2.24 -0.81 13.09
N ARG A 11 -2.21 -1.92 13.85
CA ARG A 11 -1.35 -2.15 15.02
C ARG A 11 -0.69 -3.53 14.92
N GLN A 12 0.22 -3.82 15.84
CA GLN A 12 0.89 -5.13 15.92
C GLN A 12 -0.10 -6.30 16.04
N ASN A 13 -1.26 -6.09 16.67
CA ASN A 13 -2.29 -7.12 16.81
C ASN A 13 -2.95 -7.51 15.48
N ASN A 14 -2.81 -6.69 14.42
CA ASN A 14 -3.34 -7.01 13.10
C ASN A 14 -2.38 -7.87 12.27
N ALA A 15 -1.21 -8.26 12.82
CA ALA A 15 -0.20 -9.00 12.09
C ALA A 15 -0.79 -10.28 11.46
N GLY A 16 -0.62 -10.40 10.15
CA GLY A 16 -1.11 -11.52 9.36
C GLY A 16 -2.58 -11.45 8.93
N GLU A 17 -3.34 -10.44 9.35
CA GLU A 17 -4.69 -10.20 8.85
C GLU A 17 -4.68 -9.73 7.39
N THR A 18 -5.68 -10.15 6.62
CA THR A 18 -5.94 -9.59 5.28
C THR A 18 -6.81 -8.36 5.42
N VAL A 19 -6.30 -7.21 4.98
CA VAL A 19 -6.98 -5.92 5.10
C VAL A 19 -7.10 -5.22 3.76
N ARG A 20 -8.09 -4.33 3.64
CA ARG A 20 -8.26 -3.42 2.52
C ARG A 20 -8.07 -1.98 2.97
N LEU A 21 -7.20 -1.26 2.26
CA LEU A 21 -6.97 0.16 2.44
C LEU A 21 -7.31 0.91 1.14
N ALA A 22 -7.76 2.16 1.29
CA ALA A 22 -8.00 3.06 0.18
C ALA A 22 -7.58 4.47 0.55
N GLY A 23 -6.93 5.18 -0.37
CA GLY A 23 -6.37 6.50 -0.11
C GLY A 23 -5.61 7.07 -1.31
N TRP A 24 -4.83 8.11 -1.04
CA TRP A 24 -3.99 8.81 -2.02
C TRP A 24 -2.54 8.38 -1.90
N VAL A 25 -1.88 8.18 -3.03
CA VAL A 25 -0.44 7.92 -3.08
C VAL A 25 0.32 9.19 -2.66
N GLN A 26 0.94 9.16 -1.47
CA GLN A 26 1.76 10.26 -0.97
C GLN A 26 3.13 10.28 -1.65
N ARG A 27 3.78 9.11 -1.74
CA ARG A 27 5.13 8.96 -2.30
C ARG A 27 5.36 7.52 -2.74
N THR A 28 6.08 7.36 -3.85
CA THR A 28 6.58 6.06 -4.33
C THR A 28 8.11 6.05 -4.28
N ARG A 29 8.70 4.92 -3.89
CA ARG A 29 10.15 4.70 -3.81
C ARG A 29 10.46 3.36 -4.48
N ASP A 30 11.08 3.38 -5.65
CA ASP A 30 11.55 2.17 -6.36
C ASP A 30 13.03 1.94 -6.04
N LEU A 31 13.34 0.75 -5.50
CA LEU A 31 14.70 0.31 -5.16
C LEU A 31 15.14 -0.87 -6.05
N GLY A 32 14.55 -1.03 -7.23
CA GLY A 32 14.92 -2.07 -8.19
C GLY A 32 14.24 -3.41 -7.90
N GLY A 33 14.55 -4.06 -6.78
CA GLY A 33 13.91 -5.33 -6.38
C GLY A 33 12.60 -5.15 -5.59
N MET A 34 12.46 -4.00 -4.93
CA MET A 34 11.30 -3.65 -4.11
C MET A 34 10.78 -2.27 -4.47
N THR A 35 9.47 -2.10 -4.39
CA THR A 35 8.80 -0.79 -4.50
C THR A 35 8.02 -0.54 -3.22
N PHE A 36 8.27 0.61 -2.58
CA PHE A 36 7.52 1.09 -1.43
C PHE A 36 6.59 2.22 -1.85
N LEU A 37 5.37 2.19 -1.32
CA LEU A 37 4.38 3.23 -1.56
C LEU A 37 3.79 3.68 -0.24
N ASP A 38 3.81 4.98 0.03
CA ASP A 38 3.15 5.56 1.19
C ASP A 38 1.71 5.90 0.80
N LEU A 39 0.74 5.19 1.37
CA LEU A 39 -0.69 5.43 1.16
C LEU A 39 -1.21 6.33 2.27
N ARG A 40 -1.78 7.48 1.90
CA ARG A 40 -2.31 8.48 2.82
C ARG A 40 -3.83 8.49 2.80
N ASP A 41 -4.44 8.53 3.97
CA ASP A 41 -5.83 8.96 4.12
C ASP A 41 -5.93 10.06 5.20
N ARG A 42 -7.14 10.38 5.66
CA ARG A 42 -7.36 11.41 6.68
C ARG A 42 -6.65 11.09 8.01
N TYR A 43 -6.42 9.82 8.31
CA TYR A 43 -6.06 9.33 9.65
C TYR A 43 -4.58 8.98 9.77
N GLY A 44 -3.85 8.90 8.66
CA GLY A 44 -2.41 8.66 8.68
C GLY A 44 -1.86 8.17 7.36
N ILE A 45 -0.68 7.55 7.47
CA ILE A 45 0.05 6.95 6.36
C ILE A 45 0.32 5.49 6.70
N THR A 46 0.03 4.59 5.75
CA THR A 46 0.47 3.19 5.79
C THR A 46 1.42 2.93 4.63
N GLN A 47 2.54 2.27 4.91
CA GLN A 47 3.48 1.84 3.87
C GLN A 47 3.00 0.54 3.23
N LEU A 48 2.90 0.51 1.92
CA LEU A 48 2.70 -0.67 1.10
C LEU A 48 4.05 -1.12 0.54
N THR A 49 4.28 -2.43 0.51
CA THR A 49 5.52 -3.03 0.00
C THR A 49 5.19 -3.99 -1.13
N PHE A 50 5.90 -3.86 -2.25
CA PHE A 50 5.76 -4.74 -3.41
C PHE A 50 7.12 -5.33 -3.77
N SER A 51 7.21 -6.66 -3.84
CA SER A 51 8.43 -7.41 -4.17
C SER A 51 8.37 -7.94 -5.61
N MET A 52 9.48 -7.79 -6.35
CA MET A 52 9.65 -8.41 -7.66
C MET A 52 9.74 -9.94 -7.59
N ASP A 53 10.21 -10.48 -6.48
CA ASP A 53 10.40 -11.93 -6.31
C ASP A 53 9.08 -12.65 -6.01
N GLU A 54 8.13 -11.97 -5.37
CA GLU A 54 6.82 -12.54 -5.03
C GLU A 54 5.78 -12.24 -6.10
N GLN A 55 5.67 -10.98 -6.54
CA GLN A 55 4.60 -10.53 -7.43
C GLN A 55 5.11 -9.50 -8.45
N PRO A 56 5.89 -9.93 -9.46
CA PRO A 56 6.56 -9.03 -10.40
C PRO A 56 5.58 -8.14 -11.18
N GLU A 57 4.43 -8.67 -11.58
CA GLU A 57 3.42 -7.90 -12.33
C GLU A 57 2.73 -6.85 -11.45
N LEU A 58 2.51 -7.14 -10.16
CA LEU A 58 1.95 -6.16 -9.23
C LEU A 58 2.98 -5.05 -8.93
N CYS A 59 4.24 -5.43 -8.72
CA CYS A 59 5.33 -4.48 -8.51
C CYS A 59 5.49 -3.54 -9.71
N LYS A 60 5.46 -4.06 -10.96
CA LYS A 60 5.47 -3.25 -12.18
C LYS A 60 4.27 -2.30 -12.27
N LYS A 61 3.08 -2.70 -11.81
CA LYS A 61 1.90 -1.81 -11.73
C LYS A 61 2.10 -0.71 -10.68
N ALA A 62 2.60 -1.06 -9.49
CA ALA A 62 2.85 -0.11 -8.41
C ALA A 62 3.85 0.99 -8.82
N ARG A 63 4.87 0.65 -9.62
CA ARG A 63 5.84 1.63 -10.16
C ARG A 63 5.22 2.71 -11.05
N LYS A 64 4.07 2.44 -11.66
CA LYS A 64 3.36 3.40 -12.52
C LYS A 64 2.49 4.38 -11.71
N LEU A 65 2.33 4.16 -10.41
CA LEU A 65 1.48 5.00 -9.57
C LEU A 65 2.19 6.33 -9.26
N GLY A 66 1.53 7.42 -9.65
CA GLY A 66 2.00 8.78 -9.39
C GLY A 66 1.44 9.36 -8.09
N ARG A 67 2.01 10.50 -7.67
CA ARG A 67 1.53 11.25 -6.50
C ARG A 67 0.05 11.64 -6.69
N GLU A 68 -0.72 11.55 -5.60
CA GLU A 68 -2.17 11.81 -5.52
C GLU A 68 -3.07 10.85 -6.32
N TYR A 69 -2.55 9.73 -6.82
CA TYR A 69 -3.40 8.67 -7.37
C TYR A 69 -4.31 8.11 -6.26
N VAL A 70 -5.60 7.98 -6.55
CA VAL A 70 -6.56 7.31 -5.65
C VAL A 70 -6.53 5.82 -5.96
N ILE A 71 -6.13 5.02 -4.97
CA ILE A 71 -6.01 3.58 -5.13
C ILE A 71 -6.76 2.84 -4.02
N GLN A 72 -7.12 1.60 -4.33
CA GLN A 72 -7.52 0.59 -3.36
C GLN A 72 -6.50 -0.54 -3.40
N ILE A 73 -6.12 -1.06 -2.24
CA ILE A 73 -5.23 -2.21 -2.11
C ILE A 73 -5.85 -3.23 -1.14
N GLU A 74 -5.58 -4.51 -1.40
CA GLU A 74 -5.82 -5.61 -0.48
C GLU A 74 -4.49 -6.33 -0.25
N GLY A 75 -4.18 -6.64 1.00
CA GLY A 75 -2.89 -7.24 1.35
C GLY A 75 -2.87 -7.74 2.79
N LYS A 76 -1.77 -8.43 3.13
CA LYS A 76 -1.51 -8.95 4.47
C LYS A 76 -0.70 -7.91 5.27
N VAL A 77 -1.10 -7.68 6.52
CA VAL A 77 -0.37 -6.82 7.47
C VAL A 77 0.89 -7.51 7.98
#